data_AF-A0A3M1FFB2-F1
#
_entry.id   AF-A0A3M1FFB2-F1
#
_cell.length_a   1.000
_cell.length_b   1.000
_cell.length_c   1.000
_cell.angle_alpha   90.00
_cell.angle_beta   90.00
_cell.angle_gamma   90.00
#
_symmetry.space_group_name_H-M   'P 1'
#
loop_
_entity.id
_entity.type
_entity.pdbx_description
1 polymer ?
#
loop_
_entity_poly.entity_id
_entity_poly.type
_entity_poly.pdbx_seq_one_letter_code
_entity_poly.pdbx_strand_id
1 'polypeptide(L)'
;MAHRAKDWYRQAVRDLEQAEDSAQAGRHEWACFAAQQAAEKAVKALHLALHQEAWGHVVARLLTDLPPDVAVPPDLIEKGQVLDNFYIPARYPNGHPAGAPFEHYGPIQSKQAIAYAREILAFVRRHLA
;
A
#
# COMPACT_ATOMS: atom_id res chain seq x y z
N MET A 1 -1.43 -4.70 26.42
CA MET A 1 -1.10 -5.57 25.27
C MET A 1 -0.04 -4.87 24.44
N ALA A 2 1.08 -5.53 24.13
CA ALA A 2 2.05 -4.96 23.20
C ALA A 2 1.35 -4.75 21.84
N HIS A 3 1.27 -3.50 21.39
CA HIS A 3 0.62 -3.17 20.13
C HIS A 3 1.35 -3.91 19.00
N ARG A 4 0.61 -4.65 18.16
CA ARG A 4 1.19 -5.51 17.10
C ARG A 4 1.74 -4.73 15.90
N ALA A 5 2.04 -3.44 16.04
CA ALA A 5 2.53 -2.60 14.94
C ALA A 5 3.77 -3.18 14.26
N LYS A 6 4.71 -3.75 15.05
CA LYS A 6 5.90 -4.40 14.48
C LYS A 6 5.55 -5.57 13.55
N ASP A 7 4.53 -6.36 13.89
CA ASP A 7 4.07 -7.47 13.04
C ASP A 7 3.45 -6.94 11.74
N TRP A 8 2.61 -5.90 11.86
CA TRP A 8 1.98 -5.25 10.70
C TRP A 8 3.01 -4.65 9.75
N TYR A 9 4.00 -3.94 10.29
CA TYR A 9 5.07 -3.36 9.48
C TYR A 9 5.96 -4.45 8.84
N ARG A 10 6.27 -5.53 9.56
CA ARG A 10 7.00 -6.67 8.98
C ARG A 10 6.22 -7.32 7.84
N GLN A 11 4.89 -7.44 7.96
CA GLN A 11 4.06 -7.93 6.86
C GLN A 11 4.05 -6.95 5.69
N ALA A 12 4.00 -5.65 5.94
CA ALA A 12 4.09 -4.64 4.89
C ALA A 12 5.39 -4.75 4.08
N VAL A 13 6.52 -4.98 4.75
CA VAL A 13 7.81 -5.23 4.08
C VAL A 13 7.74 -6.49 3.22
N ARG A 14 7.16 -7.58 3.74
CA ARG A 14 7.01 -8.83 2.98
C ARG A 14 6.08 -8.68 1.77
N ASP A 15 5.05 -7.85 1.88
CA ASP A 15 4.16 -7.54 0.76
C ASP A 15 4.87 -6.69 -0.32
N LEU A 16 5.79 -5.80 0.07
CA LEU A 16 6.62 -5.07 -0.90
C LEU A 16 7.56 -6.02 -1.65
N GLU A 17 8.20 -6.96 -0.95
CA GLU A 17 9.01 -8.02 -1.57
C GLU A 17 8.16 -8.84 -2.55
N GLN A 18 6.94 -9.21 -2.16
CA GLN A 18 6.00 -9.91 -3.06
C GLN A 18 5.64 -9.07 -4.29
N ALA A 19 5.50 -7.75 -4.15
CA ALA A 19 5.23 -6.87 -5.27
C ALA A 19 6.40 -6.87 -6.28
N GLU A 20 7.63 -6.81 -5.78
CA GLU A 20 8.86 -6.89 -6.57
C GLU A 20 8.98 -8.23 -7.31
N ASP A 21 8.79 -9.35 -6.61
CA ASP A 21 8.80 -10.70 -7.18
C ASP A 21 7.73 -10.87 -8.27
N SER A 22 6.53 -10.34 -8.02
CA SER A 22 5.41 -10.41 -8.98
C SER A 22 5.72 -9.62 -10.24
N ALA A 23 6.29 -8.42 -10.11
CA ALA A 23 6.69 -7.60 -11.24
C ALA A 23 7.80 -8.26 -12.06
N GLN A 24 8.79 -8.88 -11.40
CA GLN A 24 9.86 -9.62 -12.07
C GLN A 24 9.32 -10.85 -12.83
N ALA A 25 8.29 -11.51 -12.29
CA ALA A 25 7.61 -12.63 -12.93
C ALA A 25 6.59 -12.21 -14.02
N GLY A 26 6.48 -10.92 -14.36
CA GLY A 26 5.52 -10.42 -15.35
C GLY A 26 4.06 -10.39 -14.89
N ARG A 27 3.79 -10.61 -13.59
CA ARG A 27 2.47 -10.58 -12.96
C ARG A 27 2.18 -9.19 -12.39
N HIS A 28 1.97 -8.24 -13.30
CA HIS A 28 1.92 -6.82 -12.97
C HIS A 28 0.69 -6.40 -12.15
N GLU A 29 -0.46 -7.05 -12.36
CA GLU A 29 -1.66 -6.88 -11.55
C GLU A 29 -1.43 -7.31 -10.09
N TRP A 30 -0.73 -8.44 -9.89
CA TRP A 30 -0.36 -8.91 -8.56
C TRP A 30 0.67 -8.00 -7.91
N ALA A 31 1.61 -7.46 -8.69
CA ALA A 31 2.57 -6.48 -8.20
C ALA A 31 1.86 -5.20 -7.71
N CYS A 32 0.91 -4.67 -8.48
CA CYS A 32 0.12 -3.50 -8.10
C CYS A 32 -0.72 -3.76 -6.83
N PHE A 33 -1.39 -4.90 -6.75
CA PHE A 33 -2.18 -5.28 -5.58
C PHE A 33 -1.31 -5.44 -4.32
N ALA A 34 -0.18 -6.15 -4.44
CA ALA A 34 0.75 -6.35 -3.33
C ALA A 34 1.37 -5.02 -2.85
N ALA A 35 1.66 -4.09 -3.78
CA ALA A 35 2.14 -2.76 -3.43
C ALA A 35 1.08 -1.95 -2.65
N GLN A 36 -0.20 -2.01 -3.03
CA GLN A 36 -1.29 -1.39 -2.25
C GLN A 36 -1.38 -2.02 -0.85
N GLN A 37 -1.31 -3.35 -0.74
CA GLN A 37 -1.33 -4.05 0.55
C GLN A 37 -0.16 -3.68 1.45
N ALA A 38 1.05 -3.55 0.87
CA ALA A 38 2.23 -3.09 1.59
C ALA A 38 2.01 -1.71 2.20
N ALA A 39 1.54 -0.73 1.41
CA ALA A 39 1.26 0.61 1.90
C ALA A 39 0.15 0.61 2.97
N GLU A 40 -0.96 -0.10 2.74
CA GLU A 40 -2.07 -0.23 3.70
C GLU A 40 -1.61 -0.74 5.05
N LYS A 41 -0.86 -1.86 5.07
CA LYS A 41 -0.39 -2.48 6.32
C LYS A 41 0.67 -1.63 7.01
N ALA A 42 1.51 -0.93 6.26
CA ALA A 42 2.48 0.00 6.83
C ALA A 42 1.76 1.14 7.57
N VAL A 43 0.79 1.80 6.94
CA VAL A 43 0.08 2.91 7.57
C VAL A 43 -0.75 2.43 8.77
N LYS A 44 -1.38 1.26 8.68
CA LYS A 44 -2.05 0.61 9.83
C LYS A 44 -1.10 0.32 10.99
N ALA A 45 0.15 -0.07 10.70
CA ALA A 45 1.16 -0.23 11.74
C ALA A 45 1.44 1.08 12.48
N LEU A 46 1.48 2.21 11.76
CA LEU A 46 1.68 3.52 12.37
C LEU A 46 0.50 3.92 13.28
N HIS A 47 -0.74 3.76 12.81
CA HIS A 47 -1.92 3.96 13.66
C HIS A 47 -1.86 3.14 14.95
N LEU A 48 -1.52 1.85 14.85
CA LEU A 48 -1.39 0.98 16.02
C LEU A 48 -0.27 1.43 16.99
N ALA A 49 0.83 1.95 16.47
CA ALA A 49 1.92 2.51 17.28
C ALA A 49 1.51 3.81 18.00
N LEU A 50 0.58 4.56 17.42
CA LEU A 50 -0.01 5.78 17.96
C LEU A 50 -1.29 5.51 18.78
N HIS A 51 -1.55 4.25 19.14
CA HIS A 51 -2.71 3.83 19.91
C HIS A 51 -4.07 4.13 19.24
N GLN A 52 -4.11 4.18 17.91
CA GLN A 52 -5.31 4.30 17.10
C GLN A 52 -5.69 2.96 16.46
N GLU A 53 -6.99 2.76 16.24
CA GLU A 53 -7.49 1.72 15.35
C GLU A 53 -7.73 2.33 13.96
N ALA A 54 -7.32 1.62 12.91
CA ALA A 54 -7.53 2.06 11.53
C ALA A 54 -8.21 0.96 10.71
N TRP A 55 -9.29 1.32 10.04
CA TRP A 55 -10.17 0.40 9.31
C TRP A 55 -10.20 0.74 7.81
N GLY A 56 -10.61 -0.24 7.00
CA GLY A 56 -10.69 -0.07 5.54
C GLY A 56 -9.36 -0.25 4.80
N HIS A 57 -9.38 0.03 3.50
CA HIS A 57 -8.30 -0.29 2.56
C HIS A 57 -7.78 0.93 1.78
N VAL A 58 -8.37 2.10 2.04
CA VAL A 58 -8.02 3.35 1.33
C VAL A 58 -6.79 3.96 1.99
N VAL A 59 -5.62 3.75 1.40
CA VAL A 59 -4.31 4.22 1.87
C VAL A 59 -4.29 5.74 2.02
N ALA A 60 -4.85 6.49 1.06
CA ALA A 60 -4.91 7.94 1.15
C ALA A 60 -5.68 8.41 2.40
N ARG A 61 -6.79 7.72 2.72
CA ARG A 61 -7.59 8.00 3.91
C ARG A 61 -6.83 7.62 5.18
N LEU A 62 -6.21 6.44 5.21
CA LEU A 62 -5.38 6.00 6.33
C LEU A 62 -4.24 7.00 6.63
N LEU A 63 -3.62 7.58 5.60
CA LEU A 63 -2.61 8.62 5.74
C LEU A 63 -3.21 9.93 6.29
N THR A 64 -4.35 10.35 5.76
CA THR A 64 -5.03 11.59 6.17
C THR A 64 -5.55 11.52 7.61
N ASP A 65 -5.95 10.33 8.06
CA ASP A 65 -6.50 10.10 9.40
C ASP A 65 -5.42 9.97 10.49
N LEU A 66 -4.12 10.08 10.13
CA LEU A 66 -3.05 10.13 11.11
C LEU A 66 -3.16 11.41 11.98
N PRO A 67 -2.64 11.38 13.22
CA PRO A 67 -2.68 12.53 14.12
C PRO A 67 -1.97 13.76 13.53
N PRO A 68 -2.42 15.00 13.85
CA PRO A 68 -1.85 16.22 13.28
C PRO A 68 -0.36 16.45 13.55
N ASP A 69 0.19 15.84 14.60
CA ASP A 69 1.61 15.86 14.95
C ASP A 69 2.47 14.96 14.02
N VAL A 70 1.84 14.04 13.29
CA VAL A 70 2.46 13.29 12.21
C VAL A 70 2.33 14.09 10.91
N ALA A 71 3.37 14.85 10.59
CA ALA A 71 3.41 15.65 9.36
C ALA A 71 3.52 14.75 8.11
N VAL A 72 2.38 14.33 7.57
CA VAL A 72 2.30 13.56 6.32
C VAL A 72 2.54 14.50 5.13
N PRO A 73 3.58 14.27 4.31
CA PRO A 73 3.77 15.01 3.08
C PRO A 73 2.57 14.84 2.13
N PRO A 74 2.01 15.92 1.54
CA PRO A 74 0.86 15.82 0.64
C PRO A 74 1.06 14.87 -0.54
N ASP A 75 2.29 14.75 -1.05
CA ASP A 75 2.63 13.85 -2.14
C ASP A 75 2.49 12.37 -1.76
N LEU A 76 2.62 12.00 -0.47
CA LEU A 76 2.33 10.63 -0.03
C LEU A 76 0.84 10.31 -0.08
N ILE A 77 -0.02 11.30 0.15
CA ILE A 77 -1.48 11.12 0.06
C ILE A 77 -1.86 10.88 -1.41
N GLU A 78 -1.31 11.67 -2.33
CA GLU A 78 -1.51 11.49 -3.78
C GLU A 78 -1.01 10.11 -4.25
N LYS A 79 0.16 9.67 -3.77
CA LYS A 79 0.67 8.31 -4.02
C LYS A 79 -0.27 7.23 -3.47
N GLY A 80 -0.84 7.45 -2.29
CA GLY A 80 -1.88 6.60 -1.71
C GLY A 80 -3.10 6.50 -2.61
N GLN A 81 -3.58 7.61 -3.17
CA GLN A 81 -4.72 7.63 -4.10
C GLN A 81 -4.46 6.80 -5.35
N VAL A 82 -3.23 6.84 -5.88
CA VAL A 82 -2.84 5.98 -7.01
C VAL A 82 -2.93 4.50 -6.60
N LEU A 83 -2.37 4.14 -5.44
CA LEU A 83 -2.38 2.76 -4.94
C LEU A 83 -3.80 2.24 -4.67
N ASP A 84 -4.72 3.09 -4.23
CA ASP A 84 -6.11 2.73 -3.92
C ASP A 84 -6.85 2.14 -5.13
N ASN A 85 -6.44 2.51 -6.36
CA ASN A 85 -6.97 1.96 -7.61
C ASN A 85 -6.56 0.49 -7.87
N PHE A 86 -5.70 -0.09 -7.03
CA PHE A 86 -5.23 -1.47 -7.18
C PHE A 86 -5.84 -2.44 -6.16
N TYR A 87 -6.63 -1.94 -5.19
CA TYR A 87 -7.21 -2.81 -4.17
C TYR A 87 -8.25 -3.79 -4.73
N ILE A 88 -9.22 -3.30 -5.51
CA ILE A 88 -10.29 -4.10 -6.14
C ILE A 88 -9.99 -4.38 -7.62
N PRO A 89 -9.69 -3.38 -8.47
CA PRO A 89 -9.62 -3.58 -9.92
C PRO A 89 -8.52 -4.56 -10.37
N ALA A 90 -7.47 -4.76 -9.58
CA ALA A 90 -6.42 -5.73 -9.89
C ALA A 90 -6.86 -7.20 -9.75
N ARG A 91 -8.03 -7.47 -9.14
CA ARG A 91 -8.50 -8.82 -8.80
C ARG A 91 -9.88 -9.16 -9.34
N TYR A 92 -10.74 -8.16 -9.53
CA TYR A 92 -12.13 -8.38 -9.91
C TYR A 92 -12.40 -7.89 -11.34
N PRO A 93 -12.88 -8.76 -12.25
CA PRO A 93 -13.22 -8.37 -13.62
C PRO A 93 -14.22 -7.21 -13.70
N ASN A 94 -15.15 -7.12 -12.75
CA ASN A 94 -16.14 -6.02 -12.66
C ASN A 94 -15.50 -4.63 -12.46
N GLY A 95 -14.19 -4.56 -12.17
CA GLY A 95 -13.44 -3.30 -12.15
C GLY A 95 -13.05 -2.79 -13.53
N HIS A 96 -13.31 -3.54 -14.61
CA HIS A 96 -12.94 -3.20 -15.98
C HIS A 96 -14.14 -3.35 -16.94
N PRO A 97 -14.20 -2.56 -18.04
CA PRO A 97 -15.27 -2.70 -19.03
C PRO A 97 -15.28 -4.04 -19.78
N ALA A 98 -14.12 -4.71 -19.89
CA ALA A 98 -13.96 -6.00 -20.56
C ALA A 98 -12.65 -6.68 -20.12
N GLY A 99 -12.53 -7.99 -20.37
CA GLY A 99 -11.31 -8.77 -20.13
C GLY A 99 -11.08 -9.15 -18.67
N ALA A 100 -10.00 -9.90 -18.44
CA ALA A 100 -9.55 -10.29 -17.11
C ALA A 100 -8.62 -9.21 -16.52
N PRO A 101 -8.59 -9.01 -15.19
CA PRO A 101 -7.77 -7.97 -14.55
C PRO A 101 -6.30 -7.96 -15.00
N PHE A 102 -5.65 -9.12 -15.14
CA PHE A 102 -4.23 -9.20 -15.49
C PHE A 102 -3.87 -8.60 -16.85
N GLU A 103 -4.85 -8.45 -17.76
CA GLU A 103 -4.64 -7.88 -19.09
C GLU A 103 -4.49 -6.34 -19.07
N HIS A 104 -4.91 -5.69 -17.97
CA HIS A 104 -4.96 -4.23 -17.85
C HIS A 104 -3.75 -3.60 -17.15
N TYR A 105 -2.82 -4.42 -16.66
CA TYR A 105 -1.65 -3.96 -15.90
C TYR A 105 -0.35 -4.33 -16.59
N GLY A 106 0.55 -3.36 -16.68
CA GLY A 106 1.86 -3.51 -17.30
C GLY A 106 3.02 -3.12 -16.38
N PRO A 107 4.25 -3.15 -16.93
CA PRO A 107 5.46 -2.81 -16.18
C PRO A 107 5.49 -1.34 -15.75
N ILE A 108 4.79 -0.43 -16.44
CA ILE A 108 4.71 0.98 -16.04
C ILE A 108 3.96 1.11 -14.72
N GLN A 109 2.75 0.54 -14.63
CA GLN A 109 1.91 0.61 -13.43
C GLN A 109 2.60 -0.07 -12.23
N SER A 110 3.13 -1.29 -12.42
CA SER A 110 3.76 -2.03 -11.33
C SER A 110 5.03 -1.35 -10.81
N LYS A 111 5.89 -0.80 -11.67
CA LYS A 111 7.08 -0.03 -11.24
C LYS A 111 6.68 1.19 -10.41
N GLN A 112 5.67 1.93 -10.85
CA GLN A 112 5.17 3.09 -10.13
C GLN A 112 4.57 2.70 -8.77
N ALA A 113 3.73 1.66 -8.74
CA ALA A 113 3.11 1.17 -7.51
C ALA A 113 4.15 0.74 -6.47
N ILE A 114 5.18 -0.02 -6.88
CA ILE A 114 6.28 -0.45 -6.00
C ILE A 114 7.05 0.76 -5.46
N ALA A 115 7.36 1.75 -6.31
CA ALA A 115 8.04 2.96 -5.88
C ALA A 115 7.24 3.72 -4.80
N TYR A 116 5.94 3.91 -5.04
CA TYR A 116 5.05 4.60 -4.12
C TYR A 116 4.88 3.86 -2.79
N ALA A 117 4.69 2.55 -2.84
CA ALA A 117 4.65 1.73 -1.64
C ALA A 117 5.95 1.85 -0.84
N ARG A 118 7.11 1.79 -1.50
CA ARG A 118 8.44 1.94 -0.85
C ARG A 118 8.57 3.27 -0.13
N GLU A 119 8.13 4.36 -0.75
CA GLU A 119 8.16 5.69 -0.12
C GLU A 119 7.26 5.79 1.12
N ILE A 120 6.06 5.22 1.05
CA ILE A 120 5.13 5.15 2.20
C ILE A 120 5.72 4.28 3.33
N LEU A 121 6.30 3.12 3.01
CA LEU A 121 6.98 2.28 4.00
C LEU A 121 8.15 3.03 4.66
N ALA A 122 8.95 3.76 3.89
CA ALA A 122 10.06 4.56 4.41
C ALA A 122 9.57 5.71 5.32
N PHE A 123 8.44 6.33 4.98
CA PHE A 123 7.77 7.31 5.85
C PHE A 123 7.34 6.69 7.18
N VAL A 124 6.62 5.56 7.14
CA VAL A 124 6.17 4.85 8.35
C VAL A 124 7.34 4.42 9.21
N ARG A 125 8.39 3.84 8.60
CA ARG A 125 9.59 3.37 9.32
C ARG A 125 10.22 4.47 10.18
N ARG A 126 10.28 5.70 9.67
CA ARG A 126 10.86 6.85 10.39
C ARG A 126 10.07 7.22 11.65
N HIS A 127 8.77 6.94 11.68
CA HIS A 127 7.90 7.21 12.83
C HIS A 127 7.79 6.04 13.80
N LEU A 128 8.15 4.82 13.37
CA LEU A 128 8.20 3.63 14.23
C LEU A 128 9.56 3.42 14.92
N ALA A 129 10.57 4.23 14.55
CA ALA A 129 11.95 4.12 15.04
C ALA A 129 12.12 4.67 16.46
#